data_AF-A0A920B6P2-F1
#
_entry.id   AF-A0A920B6P2-F1
#
_cell.length_a   1.000
_cell.length_b   1.000
_cell.length_c   1.000
_cell.angle_alpha   90.00
_cell.angle_beta   90.00
_cell.angle_gamma   90.00
#
_symmetry.space_group_name_H-M   'P 1'
#
loop_
_entity.id
_entity.type
_entity.pdbx_description
1 polymer ?
#
loop_
_entity_poly.entity_id
_entity_poly.type
_entity_poly.pdbx_seq_one_letter_code
_entity_poly.pdbx_strand_id
1 'polypeptide(L)' 'MINFIEDVVNNFHILKNIVIVSHNLAISSLICYYLKKDLRDFTTFKIDSASISTLIYEDKKIKVLELNNTEHLIK' A
#
# COMPACT_ATOMS: atom_id res chain seq x y z
N MET A 1 7.49 8.31 -1.81
CA MET A 1 6.43 7.44 -1.25
C MET A 1 6.93 6.65 -0.05
N ILE A 2 8.03 5.90 -0.14
CA ILE A 2 8.54 5.08 0.99
C ILE A 2 8.80 5.93 2.24
N ASN A 3 9.65 6.95 2.15
CA ASN A 3 9.94 7.85 3.28
C ASN A 3 8.65 8.48 3.85
N PHE A 4 7.70 8.84 2.99
CA PHE A 4 6.40 9.36 3.43
C PHE A 4 5.63 8.33 4.27
N ILE A 5 5.61 7.05 3.86
CA ILE A 5 4.96 6.00 4.65
C ILE A 5 5.70 5.78 5.97
N GLU A 6 7.04 5.76 5.95
CA GLU A 6 7.84 5.61 7.17
C GLU A 6 7.59 6.76 8.15
N ASP A 7 7.56 8.01 7.66
CA ASP A 7 7.21 9.19 8.46
C ASP A 7 5.78 9.09 8.99
N VAL A 8 4.82 8.65 8.17
CA VAL A 8 3.42 8.49 8.59
C VAL A 8 3.31 7.44 9.71
N VAL A 9 3.97 6.30 9.54
CA VAL A 9 3.98 5.24 10.57
C VAL A 9 4.66 5.75 11.83
N ASN A 10 5.84 6.37 11.73
CA ASN A 10 6.57 6.84 12.91
C ASN A 10 5.79 7.91 13.70
N ASN A 11 5.15 8.85 13.01
CA ASN A 11 4.46 9.97 13.67
C ASN A 11 3.00 9.66 14.04
N PHE A 12 2.36 8.72 13.34
CA PHE A 12 0.92 8.45 13.50
C PHE A 12 0.59 6.99 13.82
N HIS A 13 1.55 6.13 14.19
CA HIS A 13 1.29 4.74 14.60
C HIS A 13 0.26 4.59 15.73
N ILE A 14 0.03 5.63 16.54
CA ILE A 14 -1.01 5.63 17.57
C ILE A 14 -2.43 5.60 16.97
N LEU A 15 -2.58 6.10 15.74
CA LEU A 15 -3.80 5.99 14.95
C LEU A 15 -3.86 4.56 14.40
N LYS A 16 -4.79 3.75 14.92
CA LYS A 16 -4.91 2.33 14.59
C LYS A 16 -5.03 2.06 13.08
N ASN A 17 -5.74 2.93 12.35
CA ASN A 17 -5.99 2.82 10.92
C ASN A 17 -5.67 4.14 10.23
N ILE A 18 -4.86 4.09 9.17
CA ILE A 18 -4.47 5.26 8.37
C ILE A 18 -4.90 5.00 6.93
N VAL A 19 -5.64 5.93 6.35
CA VAL A 19 -6.07 5.87 4.95
C VAL A 19 -5.18 6.79 4.11
N ILE A 20 -4.64 6.25 3.02
CA ILE A 20 -3.77 6.98 2.10
C ILE A 20 -4.38 6.86 0.71
N VAL A 21 -4.77 8.01 0.15
CA VAL A 21 -5.29 8.10 -1.22
C VAL A 21 -4.16 8.52 -2.14
N SER A 22 -3.93 7.76 -3.20
CA SER A 22 -2.85 8.02 -4.16
C SER A 22 -3.20 7.46 -5.54
N HIS A 23 -2.21 7.38 -6.42
CA HIS A 23 -2.36 6.91 -7.79
C HIS A 23 -1.64 5.57 -8.00
N ASN A 24 -2.08 4.82 -9.02
CA ASN A 24 -1.59 3.49 -9.35
C ASN A 24 -0.04 3.41 -9.32
N LEU A 25 0.66 4.28 -10.05
CA LEU A 25 2.13 4.25 -10.11
C LEU A 25 2.79 4.33 -8.72
N ALA A 26 2.30 5.21 -7.84
CA ALA A 26 2.85 5.39 -6.51
C ALA A 26 2.58 4.17 -5.62
N ILE A 27 1.37 3.62 -5.69
CA ILE A 27 0.94 2.44 -4.92
C ILE A 27 1.70 1.19 -5.41
N SER A 28 1.75 0.95 -6.71
CA SER A 28 2.46 -0.20 -7.29
C SER A 28 3.96 -0.17 -6.99
N SER A 29 4.60 1.01 -7.07
CA SER A 29 6.00 1.18 -6.68
C SER A 29 6.23 0.90 -5.19
N LEU A 30 5.29 1.33 -4.33
CA LEU A 30 5.35 1.06 -2.89
C LEU A 30 5.23 -0.44 -2.58
N ILE A 31 4.33 -1.13 -3.29
CA ILE A 31 4.14 -2.58 -3.16
C ILE A 31 5.40 -3.33 -3.61
N CYS A 32 6.05 -2.94 -4.72
CA CYS A 32 7.33 -3.51 -5.13
C CYS A 32 8.35 -3.46 -3.99
N TYR A 33 8.49 -2.31 -3.33
CA TYR A 33 9.42 -2.13 -2.23
C TYR A 33 9.14 -3.08 -1.06
N TYR A 34 7.90 -3.15 -0.58
CA TYR A 34 7.58 -4.00 0.58
C TYR A 34 7.60 -5.50 0.26
N LEU A 35 7.33 -5.89 -0.99
CA LEU A 35 7.45 -7.28 -1.44
C LEU A 35 8.87 -7.65 -1.90
N LYS A 36 9.85 -6.73 -1.77
CA LYS A 36 11.24 -6.91 -2.24
C LYS A 36 11.34 -7.33 -3.71
N LYS A 37 10.44 -6.79 -4.54
CA LYS A 37 10.48 -6.95 -6.00
C LYS A 37 11.31 -5.83 -6.63
N ASP A 38 11.74 -6.05 -7.86
CA ASP A 38 12.38 -4.99 -8.63
C ASP A 38 11.36 -3.90 -8.95
N LEU A 39 11.78 -2.65 -9.00
CA LEU A 39 10.89 -1.55 -9.36
C LEU A 39 10.35 -1.73 -10.78
N ARG A 40 11.09 -2.37 -11.68
CA ARG A 40 10.64 -2.73 -13.05
C ARG A 40 9.39 -3.62 -13.05
N ASP A 41 9.12 -4.32 -11.95
CA ASP A 41 7.96 -5.18 -11.80
C ASP A 41 6.69 -4.41 -11.41
N PHE A 42 6.71 -3.07 -11.32
CA PHE A 42 5.54 -2.29 -10.88
C PHE A 42 4.30 -2.53 -11.75
N THR A 43 4.48 -2.80 -13.04
CA THR A 43 3.40 -3.07 -14.00
C THR A 43 2.71 -4.41 -13.76
N THR A 44 3.32 -5.31 -12.98
CA THR A 44 2.73 -6.61 -12.62
C THR A 44 1.63 -6.48 -11.58
N PHE A 45 1.56 -5.33 -10.88
CA PHE A 45 0.52 -5.05 -9.90
C PHE A 45 -0.64 -4.32 -10.57
N LYS A 46 -1.80 -4.97 -10.59
CA LYS A 46 -3.06 -4.32 -10.99
C LYS A 46 -3.59 -3.50 -9.82
N ILE A 47 -3.77 -2.21 -10.02
CA ILE A 47 -4.41 -1.29 -9.07
C ILE A 47 -5.52 -0.56 -9.82
N ASP A 48 -6.75 -1.04 -9.63
CA ASP A 48 -7.97 -0.52 -10.22
C ASP A 48 -8.39 0.78 -9.53
N SER A 49 -9.16 1.61 -10.25
CA SER A 49 -9.69 2.85 -9.70
C SER A 49 -10.60 2.55 -8.50
N ALA A 50 -10.45 3.35 -7.44
CA ALA A 50 -11.15 3.17 -6.16
C ALA A 50 -10.92 1.81 -5.47
N SER A 51 -9.94 1.01 -5.92
CA SER A 51 -9.57 -0.21 -5.20
C SER A 51 -8.92 0.09 -3.85
N ILE A 52 -9.10 -0.82 -2.91
CA ILE A 52 -8.52 -0.75 -1.56
C ILE A 52 -7.40 -1.78 -1.47
N SER A 53 -6.24 -1.36 -0.98
CA SER A 53 -5.12 -2.25 -0.65
C SER A 53 -4.76 -2.05 0.81
N THR A 54 -4.66 -3.16 1.55
CA THR A 54 -4.46 -3.14 3.00
C THR A 54 -3.05 -3.63 3.33
N LEU A 55 -2.33 -2.80 4.08
CA LEU A 55 -1.00 -3.11 4.60
C LEU A 55 -1.05 -3.06 6.12
N ILE A 56 -0.36 -4.00 6.77
CA ILE A 56 -0.21 -4.07 8.22
C ILE A 56 1.21 -3.71 8.60
N TYR A 57 1.37 -2.90 9.63
CA TYR A 57 2.66 -2.62 10.26
C TYR A 57 2.77 -3.36 11.59
N GLU A 58 3.67 -4.34 11.64
CA GLU A 58 3.95 -5.18 12.81
C GLU A 58 5.45 -5.40 12.93
N ASP A 59 5.99 -5.36 14.15
CA ASP A 59 7.41 -5.61 14.43
C ASP A 59 8.38 -4.79 13.57
N LYS A 60 8.04 -3.51 13.34
CA LYS A 60 8.79 -2.59 12.48
C LYS A 60 8.86 -3.00 11.01
N LYS A 61 7.94 -3.84 10.55
CA LYS A 61 7.86 -4.32 9.17
C LYS A 61 6.45 -4.11 8.63
N ILE A 62 6.38 -3.71 7.37
CA ILE A 62 5.13 -3.61 6.65
C ILE A 62 4.91 -4.93 5.89
N LYS A 63 3.74 -5.52 6.09
CA LYS A 63 3.24 -6.70 5.38
C LYS A 63 2.07 -6.29 4.51
N VAL A 64 2.02 -6.79 3.29
CA VAL A 64 0.85 -6.63 2.42
C VAL A 64 -0.16 -7.70 2.77
N LEU A 65 -1.36 -7.30 3.21
CA LEU A 65 -2.44 -8.23 3.56
C LEU A 65 -3.36 -8.48 2.36
N GLU A 66 -3.71 -7.41 1.67
CA GLU A 66 -4.69 -7.44 0.57
C GLU A 66 -4.30 -6.39 -0.47
N LEU A 67 -4.48 -6.73 -1.74
CA LEU A 67 -4.23 -5.83 -2.86
C LEU A 67 -5.46 -5.77 -3.74
N ASN A 68 -5.77 -4.57 -4.23
CA ASN A 68 -6.75 -4.33 -5.28
C ASN A 68 -8.17 -4.85 -4.96
N ASN A 69 -8.64 -4.74 -3.71
CA ASN A 69 -10.02 -5.08 -3.37
C ASN A 69 -10.99 -4.07 -4.01
N THR A 70 -11.90 -4.59 -4.83
CA THR A 70 -12.98 -3.82 -5.48
C THR A 70 -14.36 -4.38 -5.14
N GLU A 71 -14.48 -5.23 -4.11
CA GLU A 71 -15.74 -5.90 -3.77
C GLU A 71 -16.86 -4.90 -3.46
N HIS A 72 -16.50 -3.79 -2.81
CA HIS A 72 -17.42 -2.69 -2.51
C HIS A 72 -18.02 -1.98 -3.74
N LEU A 73 -17.46 -2.20 -4.94
CA LEU A 73 -17.98 -1.66 -6.20
C LEU A 73 -19.00 -2.58 -6.88
N ILE A 74 -19.07 -3.85 -6.47
CA ILE A 74 -19.99 -4.83 -7.03
C ILE A 74 -21.35 -4.63 -6.34
N LYS A 75 -22.38 -4.34 -7.15
CA LYS A 75 -23.78 -4.20 -6.72
C LYS A 75 -24.56 -5.48 -6.94
#